data_AF-A0A820I825-F1
#
_entry.id   AF-A0A820I825-F1
#
_cell.length_a   1.000
_cell.length_b   1.000
_cell.length_c   1.000
_cell.angle_alpha   90.00
_cell.angle_beta   90.00
_cell.angle_gamma   90.00
#
_symmetry.space_group_name_H-M   'P 1'
#
loop_
_entity.id
_entity.type
_entity.pdbx_description
1 polymer ?
#
loop_
_entity_poly.entity_id
_entity_poly.type
_entity_poly.pdbx_seq_one_letter_code
_entity_poly.pdbx_strand_id
1 'polypeptide(L)'
;MDDNKLLTLANEERIRLQDYCSLLFEVGDIKYASPATVSRYQLDLLYDRYTKNILNFIYHGLTETGQRPRMKTIVPFVQLTKLLDSLFLPLINHEKKDQLELSSDKIHAIFLQAFIWSFRVCLKQEDRIVLDIFIKYLSGLSTVSIDLKAKSGQLPNEKLLLFDYIFQPELDQCIKWNDLILKYENDRSKRFTELLVPTINTIRLGIIKTKNNIDLEWLIKSMIIIHQPVLFVGNTGSKIQEIIPNIIKYTLQIYEDILRLFLPTPTKFYYIFSLRDPSRIIQSLLQTAPERFNTIKRFLRIWLHECIRIFSDRFNDIKDNELFNTIVQNIIDNNSLLKSHRNYLFRKPILFPDYRTILQNDEAKIYEALQDYHAIKSIFDEIILKYKDKYGYIDIVFPLLKEGSYAEMS
;
A
#
# COMPACT_ATOMS: atom_id res chain seq x y z
N MET A 1 18.94 35.60 -2.15
CA MET A 1 18.55 34.23 -1.78
C MET A 1 19.59 33.57 -0.88
N ASP A 2 20.74 34.20 -0.67
CA ASP A 2 21.78 33.77 0.27
C ASP A 2 21.26 33.69 1.72
N ASP A 3 21.94 32.87 2.53
CA ASP A 3 21.57 32.55 3.92
C ASP A 3 21.42 33.77 4.84
N ASN A 4 22.03 34.89 4.45
CA ASN A 4 22.04 36.13 5.23
C ASN A 4 20.68 36.87 5.26
N LYS A 5 19.71 36.50 4.39
CA LYS A 5 18.34 37.08 4.33
C LYS A 5 18.30 38.61 4.45
N LEU A 6 19.26 39.31 3.83
CA LEU A 6 19.42 40.75 3.95
C LEU A 6 19.17 41.40 2.58
N LEU A 7 18.16 42.28 2.53
CA LEU A 7 17.83 43.08 1.35
C LEU A 7 18.60 44.40 1.43
N THR A 8 19.42 44.67 0.44
CA THR A 8 20.14 45.96 0.32
C THR A 8 19.41 46.81 -0.70
N LEU A 9 18.95 47.99 -0.31
CA LEU A 9 18.29 48.96 -1.16
C LEU A 9 19.33 49.87 -1.84
N ALA A 10 18.92 50.56 -2.92
CA ALA A 10 19.80 51.45 -3.69
C ALA A 10 20.29 52.68 -2.88
N ASN A 11 19.62 53.00 -1.78
CA ASN A 11 20.02 54.02 -0.80
C ASN A 11 20.97 53.45 0.29
N GLU A 12 21.52 52.26 0.07
CA GLU A 12 22.39 51.52 0.99
C GLU A 12 21.73 51.04 2.30
N GLU A 13 20.42 51.23 2.45
CA GLU A 13 19.70 50.68 3.60
C GLU A 13 19.64 49.15 3.53
N ARG A 14 19.81 48.52 4.69
CA ARG A 14 19.88 47.07 4.84
C ARG A 14 18.71 46.58 5.68
N ILE A 15 17.79 45.87 5.05
CA ILE A 15 16.58 45.32 5.70
C ILE A 15 16.77 43.82 5.89
N ARG A 16 16.68 43.35 7.13
CA ARG A 16 16.72 41.92 7.44
C ARG A 16 15.33 41.31 7.29
N LEU A 17 15.19 40.35 6.39
CA LEU A 17 13.94 39.63 6.14
C LEU A 17 13.66 38.65 7.28
N GLN A 18 12.40 38.58 7.69
CA GLN A 18 11.93 37.66 8.73
C GLN A 18 11.61 36.28 8.14
N ASP A 19 11.60 35.24 8.97
CA ASP A 19 11.45 33.86 8.51
C ASP A 19 10.10 33.54 7.86
N TYR A 20 9.06 34.32 8.14
CA TYR A 20 7.74 34.16 7.53
C TYR A 20 7.61 34.85 6.15
N CYS A 21 8.61 35.63 5.72
CA CYS A 21 8.58 36.29 4.42
C CYS A 21 8.94 35.29 3.31
N SER A 22 8.02 35.09 2.36
CA SER A 22 8.23 34.27 1.17
C SER A 22 8.20 35.13 -0.09
N LEU A 23 9.09 34.83 -1.04
CA LEU A 23 9.12 35.46 -2.35
C LEU A 23 8.82 34.39 -3.42
N LEU A 24 7.78 34.60 -4.22
CA LEU A 24 7.39 33.70 -5.30
C LEU A 24 7.58 34.41 -6.64
N PHE A 25 8.13 33.71 -7.62
CA PHE A 25 8.20 34.18 -9.01
C PHE A 25 7.45 33.20 -9.91
N GLU A 26 6.63 33.75 -10.81
CA GLU A 26 6.04 33.01 -11.91
C GLU A 26 6.67 33.56 -13.20
N VAL A 27 7.54 32.76 -13.82
CA VAL A 27 8.34 33.20 -14.97
C VAL A 27 8.21 32.16 -16.08
N GLY A 28 8.07 32.61 -17.33
CA GLY A 28 7.94 31.72 -18.48
C GLY A 28 9.26 31.09 -18.95
N ASP A 29 10.40 31.75 -18.69
CA ASP A 29 11.74 31.33 -19.13
C ASP A 29 12.81 32.04 -18.28
N ILE A 30 13.93 31.37 -17.96
CA ILE A 30 15.05 31.85 -17.13
C ILE A 30 16.39 31.86 -17.92
N LYS A 31 16.37 31.83 -19.26
CA LYS A 31 17.55 31.83 -20.17
C LYS A 31 18.64 32.87 -19.89
N TYR A 32 18.31 33.96 -19.20
CA TYR A 32 19.23 35.06 -18.93
C TYR A 32 19.71 35.14 -17.46
N ALA A 33 19.45 34.12 -16.63
CA ALA A 33 19.95 34.10 -15.25
C ALA A 33 21.33 33.42 -15.13
N SER A 34 22.13 33.89 -14.17
CA SER A 34 23.47 33.35 -13.89
C SER A 34 23.43 31.91 -13.32
N PRO A 35 24.49 31.10 -13.50
CA PRO A 35 24.58 29.70 -13.02
C PRO A 35 24.26 29.46 -11.54
N ALA A 36 24.46 30.45 -10.66
CA ALA A 36 24.08 30.33 -9.25
C ALA A 36 22.56 30.18 -9.05
N THR A 37 21.75 30.61 -10.01
CA THR A 37 20.29 30.46 -10.06
C THR A 37 19.85 29.17 -10.77
N VAL A 38 20.78 28.45 -11.43
CA VAL A 38 20.52 27.36 -12.41
C VAL A 38 20.31 25.97 -11.78
N SER A 39 20.63 25.78 -10.50
CA SER A 39 20.42 24.48 -9.83
C SER A 39 18.95 24.03 -9.81
N ARG A 40 17.99 24.97 -9.89
CA ARG A 40 16.56 24.67 -10.06
C ARG A 40 16.18 24.40 -11.53
N TYR A 41 16.80 25.09 -12.49
CA TYR A 41 16.53 24.91 -13.92
C TYR A 41 16.98 23.53 -14.44
N GLN A 42 18.05 22.97 -13.87
CA GLN A 42 18.49 21.63 -14.25
C GLN A 42 17.41 20.58 -13.98
N LEU A 43 16.61 20.76 -12.93
CA LEU A 43 15.51 19.86 -12.62
C LEU A 43 14.34 20.03 -13.56
N ASP A 44 13.99 21.27 -13.90
CA ASP A 44 12.94 21.54 -14.89
C ASP A 44 13.32 20.96 -16.26
N LEU A 45 14.59 21.09 -16.67
CA LEU A 45 15.14 20.46 -17.89
C LEU A 45 15.02 18.93 -17.87
N LEU A 46 15.38 18.29 -16.75
CA LEU A 46 15.25 16.85 -16.59
C LEU A 46 13.77 16.44 -16.60
N TYR A 47 12.91 17.17 -15.89
CA TYR A 47 11.48 16.91 -15.84
C TYR A 47 10.84 17.03 -17.22
N ASP A 48 11.14 18.08 -17.98
CA ASP A 48 10.64 18.26 -19.34
C ASP A 48 11.15 17.17 -20.28
N ARG A 49 12.42 16.78 -20.16
CA ARG A 49 13.03 15.72 -20.99
C ARG A 49 12.41 14.35 -20.73
N TYR A 50 12.22 13.97 -19.46
CA TYR A 50 11.79 12.62 -19.09
C TYR A 50 10.29 12.52 -18.92
N THR A 51 9.68 13.39 -18.11
CA THR A 51 8.29 13.24 -17.68
C THR A 51 7.33 13.31 -18.86
N LYS A 52 7.44 14.31 -19.74
CA LYS A 52 6.54 14.47 -20.88
C LYS A 52 6.64 13.28 -21.86
N ASN A 53 7.87 12.92 -22.22
CA ASN A 53 8.13 11.85 -23.18
C ASN A 53 7.68 10.48 -22.66
N ILE A 54 7.94 10.20 -21.38
CA ILE A 54 7.57 8.93 -20.77
C ILE A 54 6.07 8.86 -20.49
N LEU A 55 5.43 9.94 -20.06
CA LEU A 55 3.97 9.97 -19.95
C LEU A 55 3.30 9.69 -21.29
N ASN A 56 3.78 10.31 -22.36
CA ASN A 56 3.29 10.05 -23.72
C ASN A 56 3.53 8.61 -24.16
N PHE A 57 4.70 8.05 -23.85
CA PHE A 57 5.04 6.66 -24.14
C PHE A 57 4.16 5.66 -23.38
N ILE A 58 3.82 5.96 -22.14
CA ILE A 58 3.01 5.09 -21.29
C ILE A 58 1.50 5.19 -21.66
N TYR A 59 0.95 6.41 -21.74
CA TYR A 59 -0.48 6.66 -21.94
C TYR A 59 -0.93 6.52 -23.38
N HIS A 60 -0.16 7.08 -24.30
CA HIS A 60 -0.53 7.18 -25.70
C HIS A 60 0.21 6.15 -26.55
N GLY A 61 1.25 5.52 -25.99
CA GLY A 61 2.11 4.61 -26.72
C GLY A 61 2.92 5.34 -27.79
N LEU A 62 3.22 6.62 -27.61
CA LEU A 62 3.92 7.40 -28.62
C LEU A 62 5.42 7.14 -28.53
N THR A 63 6.03 6.72 -29.64
CA THR A 63 7.48 6.69 -29.87
C THR A 63 7.84 7.68 -30.98
N GLU A 64 9.11 8.05 -31.08
CA GLU A 64 9.59 8.89 -32.20
C GLU A 64 9.30 8.26 -33.57
N THR A 65 9.25 6.93 -33.63
CA THR A 65 9.08 6.12 -34.85
C THR A 65 7.65 5.62 -35.10
N GLY A 66 6.68 5.92 -34.22
CA GLY A 66 5.30 5.46 -34.41
C GLY A 66 4.47 5.35 -33.12
N GLN A 67 3.43 4.51 -33.17
CA GLN A 67 2.52 4.29 -32.05
C GLN A 67 2.48 2.81 -31.67
N ARG A 68 2.79 2.51 -30.41
CA ARG A 68 2.68 1.19 -29.77
C ARG A 68 1.38 1.05 -28.98
N PRO A 69 0.96 -0.17 -28.62
CA PRO A 69 -0.09 -0.37 -27.65
C PRO A 69 0.27 0.27 -26.29
N ARG A 70 -0.76 0.82 -25.65
CA ARG A 70 -0.68 1.46 -24.33
C ARG A 70 -0.21 0.45 -23.28
N MET A 71 0.62 0.91 -22.35
CA MET A 71 1.08 0.06 -21.25
C MET A 71 -0.05 -0.26 -20.28
N LYS A 72 -0.03 -1.47 -19.74
CA LYS A 72 -1.00 -1.93 -18.74
C LYS A 72 -0.50 -1.59 -17.35
N THR A 73 -1.37 -0.95 -16.57
CA THR A 73 -1.04 -0.54 -15.20
C THR A 73 -1.80 -1.29 -14.14
N ILE A 74 -1.20 -1.31 -12.95
CA ILE A 74 -1.72 -1.90 -11.73
C ILE A 74 -2.46 -0.83 -10.91
N VAL A 75 -1.98 0.42 -10.95
CA VAL A 75 -2.50 1.57 -10.16
C VAL A 75 -2.62 2.83 -11.05
N PRO A 76 -3.59 3.75 -10.81
CA PRO A 76 -3.72 5.01 -11.55
C PRO A 76 -2.57 6.02 -11.33
N PHE A 77 -2.20 6.81 -12.35
CA PHE A 77 -0.96 7.61 -12.37
C PHE A 77 -0.97 8.95 -11.61
N VAL A 78 -2.13 9.47 -11.17
CA VAL A 78 -2.22 10.82 -10.56
C VAL A 78 -1.38 10.93 -9.27
N GLN A 79 -1.02 9.79 -8.66
CA GLN A 79 -0.18 9.70 -7.46
C GLN A 79 1.33 9.76 -7.77
N LEU A 80 1.76 9.69 -9.04
CA LEU A 80 3.15 9.40 -9.41
C LEU A 80 4.08 10.62 -9.50
N THR A 81 3.57 11.78 -9.92
CA THR A 81 4.37 13.02 -9.88
C THR A 81 4.64 13.42 -8.42
N LYS A 82 3.65 13.26 -7.55
CA LYS A 82 3.83 13.40 -6.09
C LYS A 82 4.83 12.40 -5.55
N LEU A 83 4.86 11.17 -6.08
CA LEU A 83 5.82 10.14 -5.65
C LEU A 83 7.24 10.48 -6.12
N LEU A 84 7.40 10.97 -7.35
CA LEU A 84 8.67 11.48 -7.87
C LEU A 84 9.21 12.59 -6.97
N ASP A 85 8.39 13.62 -6.71
CA ASP A 85 8.74 14.73 -5.83
C ASP A 85 9.09 14.22 -4.43
N SER A 86 8.36 13.20 -3.94
CA SER A 86 8.58 12.63 -2.62
C SER A 86 9.84 11.79 -2.48
N LEU A 87 10.32 11.15 -3.55
CA LEU A 87 11.56 10.39 -3.51
C LEU A 87 12.76 11.29 -3.77
N PHE A 88 12.57 12.34 -4.55
CA PHE A 88 13.63 13.24 -4.97
C PHE A 88 14.02 14.26 -3.88
N LEU A 89 13.03 14.84 -3.18
CA LEU A 89 13.26 15.89 -2.19
C LEU A 89 14.07 15.43 -0.96
N PRO A 90 13.86 14.23 -0.38
CA PRO A 90 14.65 13.74 0.75
C PRO A 90 16.09 13.40 0.38
N LEU A 91 16.32 12.91 -0.85
CA LEU A 91 17.67 12.57 -1.33
C LEU A 91 18.54 13.83 -1.41
N ILE A 92 18.02 14.93 -1.94
CA ILE A 92 18.72 16.23 -1.94
C ILE A 92 18.90 16.77 -0.51
N ASN A 93 17.87 16.68 0.33
CA ASN A 93 17.91 17.27 1.67
C ASN A 93 18.82 16.51 2.64
N HIS A 94 19.03 15.21 2.44
CA HIS A 94 20.01 14.43 3.19
C HIS A 94 21.44 14.86 2.82
N GLU A 95 21.75 15.00 1.53
CA GLU A 95 23.08 15.38 1.06
C GLU A 95 23.46 16.82 1.44
N LYS A 96 22.48 17.73 1.49
CA LYS A 96 22.70 19.10 1.99
C LYS A 96 23.11 19.15 3.46
N LYS A 97 22.74 18.15 4.28
CA LYS A 97 23.18 18.06 5.68
C LYS A 97 24.64 17.60 5.79
N ASP A 98 25.13 16.84 4.82
CA ASP A 98 26.44 16.20 4.84
C ASP A 98 27.54 16.97 4.06
N GLN A 99 27.27 18.22 3.65
CA GLN A 99 28.24 19.11 2.95
C GLN A 99 28.82 18.54 1.63
N LEU A 100 28.11 17.64 0.95
CA LEU A 100 28.53 17.11 -0.36
C LEU A 100 28.10 18.05 -1.49
N GLU A 101 29.06 18.55 -2.28
CA GLU A 101 28.77 19.25 -3.53
C GLU A 101 28.16 18.28 -4.55
N LEU A 102 26.91 18.53 -4.92
CA LEU A 102 26.17 17.68 -5.85
C LEU A 102 26.43 18.12 -7.29
N SER A 103 27.17 17.30 -8.04
CA SER A 103 27.41 17.55 -9.47
C SER A 103 26.12 17.36 -10.29
N SER A 104 26.07 18.01 -11.45
CA SER A 104 24.99 17.84 -12.44
C SER A 104 24.70 16.37 -12.75
N ASP A 105 25.74 15.56 -12.88
CA ASP A 105 25.62 14.16 -13.27
C ASP A 105 25.09 13.29 -12.11
N LYS A 106 25.39 13.66 -10.86
CA LYS A 106 24.81 13.03 -9.66
C LYS A 106 23.33 13.33 -9.54
N ILE A 107 22.93 14.59 -9.76
CA ILE A 107 21.51 14.99 -9.78
C ILE A 107 20.74 14.18 -10.83
N HIS A 108 21.31 14.03 -12.02
CA HIS A 108 20.71 13.24 -13.09
C HIS A 108 20.56 11.76 -12.71
N ALA A 109 21.57 11.14 -12.10
CA ALA A 109 21.50 9.76 -11.63
C ALA A 109 20.42 9.55 -10.54
N ILE A 110 20.36 10.45 -9.56
CA ILE A 110 19.34 10.45 -8.49
C ILE A 110 17.94 10.61 -9.09
N PHE A 111 17.79 11.53 -10.04
CA PHE A 111 16.54 11.77 -10.74
C PHE A 111 16.05 10.52 -11.49
N LEU A 112 16.94 9.86 -12.26
CA LEU A 112 16.61 8.61 -12.95
C LEU A 112 16.16 7.52 -11.99
N GLN A 113 16.82 7.40 -10.83
CA GLN A 113 16.43 6.43 -9.80
C GLN A 113 15.03 6.74 -9.25
N ALA A 114 14.78 7.96 -8.77
CA ALA A 114 13.47 8.38 -8.27
C ALA A 114 12.37 8.17 -9.32
N PHE A 115 12.70 8.45 -10.59
CA PHE A 115 11.80 8.30 -11.72
C PHE A 115 11.43 6.83 -11.97
N ILE A 116 12.42 5.94 -12.05
CA ILE A 116 12.18 4.50 -12.23
C ILE A 116 11.32 3.96 -11.09
N TRP A 117 11.63 4.32 -9.86
CA TRP A 117 10.90 3.87 -8.68
C TRP A 117 9.48 4.44 -8.58
N SER A 118 9.19 5.55 -9.27
CA SER A 118 7.85 6.10 -9.38
C SER A 118 7.06 5.41 -10.48
N PHE A 119 7.53 5.47 -11.73
CA PHE A 119 6.72 5.05 -12.87
C PHE A 119 6.71 3.54 -13.11
N ARG A 120 7.83 2.84 -12.86
CA ARG A 120 7.94 1.40 -13.14
C ARG A 120 7.05 0.55 -12.24
N VAL A 121 6.86 0.95 -10.99
CA VAL A 121 6.10 0.18 -9.98
C VAL A 121 4.65 0.02 -10.40
N CYS A 122 4.08 1.01 -11.08
CA CYS A 122 2.70 0.98 -11.56
C CYS A 122 2.49 0.08 -12.79
N LEU A 123 3.54 -0.38 -13.47
CA LEU A 123 3.43 -1.18 -14.69
C LEU A 123 3.37 -2.68 -14.40
N LYS A 124 2.72 -3.43 -15.30
CA LYS A 124 2.81 -4.90 -15.35
C LYS A 124 4.21 -5.37 -15.78
N GLN A 125 4.55 -6.61 -15.43
CA GLN A 125 5.90 -7.16 -15.60
C GLN A 125 6.44 -7.07 -17.05
N GLU A 126 5.60 -7.32 -18.05
CA GLU A 126 5.95 -7.22 -19.48
C GLU A 126 6.34 -5.78 -19.86
N ASP A 127 5.52 -4.80 -19.46
CA ASP A 127 5.73 -3.39 -19.79
C ASP A 127 6.90 -2.75 -19.04
N ARG A 128 7.32 -3.31 -17.89
CA ARG A 128 8.49 -2.84 -17.14
C ARG A 128 9.79 -2.95 -17.93
N ILE A 129 9.95 -4.01 -18.72
CA ILE A 129 11.15 -4.22 -19.53
C ILE A 129 11.19 -3.19 -20.66
N VAL A 130 10.04 -2.94 -21.28
CA VAL A 130 9.94 -1.98 -22.38
C VAL A 130 10.17 -0.54 -21.90
N LEU A 131 9.70 -0.19 -20.69
CA LEU A 131 10.01 1.10 -20.08
C LEU A 131 11.52 1.25 -19.80
N ASP A 132 12.18 0.21 -19.31
CA ASP A 132 13.62 0.24 -19.01
C ASP A 132 14.47 0.55 -20.25
N ILE A 133 14.17 -0.14 -21.37
CA ILE A 133 14.83 0.09 -22.66
C ILE A 133 14.62 1.53 -23.13
N PHE A 134 13.39 2.05 -22.99
CA PHE A 134 13.07 3.40 -23.40
C PHE A 134 13.77 4.46 -22.55
N ILE A 135 13.87 4.26 -21.23
CA ILE A 135 14.61 5.17 -20.34
C ILE A 135 16.10 5.18 -20.69
N LYS A 136 16.71 4.02 -20.96
CA LYS A 136 18.10 3.93 -21.41
C LYS A 136 18.31 4.73 -22.70
N TYR A 137 17.45 4.53 -23.69
CA TYR A 137 17.47 5.28 -24.95
C TYR A 137 17.34 6.80 -24.73
N LEU A 138 16.34 7.24 -23.96
CA LEU A 138 16.10 8.65 -23.66
C LEU A 138 17.25 9.30 -22.88
N SER A 139 17.98 8.53 -22.08
CA SER A 139 19.06 9.07 -21.26
C SER A 139 20.28 9.51 -22.08
N GLY A 140 20.52 8.85 -23.21
CA GLY A 140 21.70 9.09 -24.06
C GLY A 140 23.05 8.83 -23.37
N LEU A 141 23.06 8.15 -22.21
CA LEU A 141 24.26 7.91 -21.42
C LEU A 141 25.01 6.65 -21.89
N SER A 142 26.33 6.67 -21.78
CA SER A 142 27.18 5.52 -22.11
C SER A 142 27.01 4.37 -21.11
N THR A 143 27.03 3.14 -21.61
CA THR A 143 26.86 1.91 -20.81
C THR A 143 28.21 1.33 -20.41
N VAL A 144 28.26 0.76 -19.19
CA VAL A 144 29.49 0.19 -18.62
C VAL A 144 29.44 -1.34 -18.69
N SER A 145 30.61 -1.98 -18.84
CA SER A 145 30.75 -3.44 -18.83
C SER A 145 30.30 -4.07 -17.51
N ILE A 146 29.98 -5.37 -17.55
CA ILE A 146 29.39 -6.12 -16.42
C ILE A 146 30.20 -6.05 -15.12
N ASP A 147 31.53 -5.98 -15.26
CA ASP A 147 32.48 -6.10 -14.14
C ASP A 147 32.77 -4.75 -13.46
N LEU A 148 32.43 -3.63 -14.11
CA LEU A 148 32.69 -2.29 -13.61
C LEU A 148 31.40 -1.67 -13.05
N LYS A 149 31.55 -0.95 -11.93
CA LYS A 149 30.46 -0.17 -11.34
C LYS A 149 30.32 1.15 -12.11
N ALA A 150 29.13 1.42 -12.62
CA ALA A 150 28.84 2.67 -13.31
C ALA A 150 28.91 3.86 -12.34
N LYS A 151 29.44 4.99 -12.81
CA LYS A 151 29.53 6.26 -12.06
C LYS A 151 28.42 7.23 -12.47
N SER A 152 28.36 8.41 -11.86
CA SER A 152 27.53 9.50 -12.38
C SER A 152 27.84 9.78 -13.86
N GLY A 153 26.78 10.00 -14.67
CA GLY A 153 26.91 10.17 -16.12
C GLY A 153 27.06 8.88 -16.93
N GLN A 154 26.99 7.70 -16.28
CA GLN A 154 27.03 6.40 -16.95
C GLN A 154 25.85 5.52 -16.54
N LEU A 155 25.42 4.64 -17.44
CA LEU A 155 24.41 3.64 -17.14
C LEU A 155 25.05 2.28 -16.81
N PRO A 156 24.45 1.54 -15.86
CA PRO A 156 24.80 0.15 -15.67
C PRO A 156 24.42 -0.68 -16.91
N ASN A 157 25.18 -1.76 -17.14
CA ASN A 157 25.08 -2.72 -18.24
C ASN A 157 23.71 -2.83 -18.94
N GLU A 158 23.73 -2.81 -20.28
CA GLU A 158 22.57 -2.90 -21.17
C GLU A 158 21.62 -4.06 -20.87
N LYS A 159 22.16 -5.23 -20.51
CA LYS A 159 21.37 -6.46 -20.33
C LYS A 159 20.56 -6.51 -19.04
N LEU A 160 20.93 -5.72 -18.03
CA LEU A 160 20.28 -5.75 -16.72
C LEU A 160 19.33 -4.57 -16.57
N LEU A 161 18.26 -4.73 -15.79
CA LEU A 161 17.28 -3.67 -15.59
C LEU A 161 17.88 -2.59 -14.68
N LEU A 162 17.63 -1.32 -14.98
CA LEU A 162 18.06 -0.20 -14.14
C LEU A 162 17.51 -0.31 -12.71
N PHE A 163 16.34 -0.93 -12.56
CA PHE A 163 15.72 -1.24 -11.26
C PHE A 163 16.51 -2.23 -10.39
N ASP A 164 17.44 -2.98 -10.97
CA ASP A 164 18.30 -3.91 -10.22
C ASP A 164 19.51 -3.22 -9.58
N TYR A 165 19.63 -1.91 -9.78
CA TYR A 165 20.68 -1.07 -9.23
C TYR A 165 20.15 0.01 -8.30
N ILE A 166 21.04 0.48 -7.43
CA ILE A 166 20.89 1.69 -6.62
C ILE A 166 22.13 2.55 -6.80
N PHE A 167 21.92 3.85 -7.02
CA PHE A 167 22.97 4.84 -7.05
C PHE A 167 23.28 5.30 -5.62
N GLN A 168 24.56 5.27 -5.25
CA GLN A 168 25.06 5.79 -3.98
C GLN A 168 25.83 7.07 -4.24
N PRO A 169 25.28 8.24 -3.87
CA PRO A 169 25.91 9.52 -4.15
C PRO A 169 27.22 9.77 -3.41
N GLU A 170 27.39 9.15 -2.24
CA GLU A 170 28.59 9.26 -1.39
C GLU A 170 29.80 8.59 -2.06
N LEU A 171 29.56 7.44 -2.69
CA LEU A 171 30.59 6.66 -3.38
C LEU A 171 30.67 6.95 -4.89
N ASP A 172 29.70 7.71 -5.43
CA ASP A 172 29.52 7.98 -6.86
C ASP A 172 29.48 6.68 -7.70
N GLN A 173 28.73 5.69 -7.22
CA GLN A 173 28.67 4.35 -7.82
C GLN A 173 27.26 3.76 -7.83
N CYS A 174 26.91 3.12 -8.95
CA CYS A 174 25.76 2.24 -9.07
C CYS A 174 26.12 0.82 -8.60
N ILE A 175 25.41 0.33 -7.58
CA ILE A 175 25.61 -0.99 -6.97
C ILE A 175 24.37 -1.85 -7.20
N LYS A 176 24.54 -3.16 -7.40
CA LYS A 176 23.42 -4.10 -7.52
C LYS A 176 22.79 -4.35 -6.17
N TRP A 177 21.46 -4.45 -6.11
CA TRP A 177 20.76 -4.83 -4.88
C TRP A 177 21.22 -6.18 -4.31
N ASN A 178 21.62 -7.12 -5.17
CA ASN A 178 22.11 -8.43 -4.76
C ASN A 178 23.40 -8.35 -3.93
N ASP A 179 24.26 -7.38 -4.22
CA ASP A 179 25.55 -7.23 -3.55
C ASP A 179 25.39 -6.62 -2.14
N LEU A 180 24.22 -6.04 -1.86
CA LEU A 180 23.87 -5.43 -0.57
C LEU A 180 23.22 -6.43 0.41
N ILE A 181 22.94 -7.66 -0.03
CA ILE A 181 22.25 -8.66 0.81
C ILE A 181 23.16 -9.10 1.96
N LEU A 182 22.70 -8.86 3.19
CA LEU A 182 23.36 -9.38 4.38
C LEU A 182 23.13 -10.89 4.52
N LYS A 183 24.11 -11.58 5.10
CA LYS A 183 23.91 -12.96 5.56
C LYS A 183 22.89 -12.93 6.70
N TYR A 184 21.87 -13.78 6.59
CA TYR A 184 20.86 -13.92 7.65
C TYR A 184 21.48 -14.53 8.89
N GLU A 185 21.40 -13.82 10.01
CA GLU A 185 21.78 -14.31 11.33
C GLU A 185 20.50 -14.52 12.15
N ASN A 186 20.26 -15.76 12.58
CA ASN A 186 19.06 -16.13 13.33
C ASN A 186 19.27 -15.84 14.82
N ASP A 187 18.82 -14.66 15.25
CA ASP A 187 18.80 -14.30 16.66
C ASP A 187 17.58 -14.93 17.35
N ARG A 188 17.82 -16.01 18.09
CA ARG A 188 16.79 -16.78 18.79
C ARG A 188 16.13 -16.03 19.95
N SER A 189 16.65 -14.85 20.32
CA SER A 189 16.07 -14.01 21.38
C SER A 189 14.91 -13.14 20.89
N LYS A 190 14.78 -12.95 19.57
CA LYS A 190 13.74 -12.10 18.96
C LYS A 190 12.46 -12.89 18.66
N ARG A 191 11.32 -12.20 18.69
CA ARG A 191 10.03 -12.80 18.33
C ARG A 191 10.03 -13.11 16.84
N PHE A 192 9.34 -14.18 16.43
CA PHE A 192 9.28 -14.61 15.02
C PHE A 192 8.80 -13.51 14.06
N THR A 193 7.88 -12.65 14.51
CA THR A 193 7.37 -11.49 13.75
C THR A 193 8.41 -10.39 13.52
N GLU A 194 9.47 -10.35 14.33
CA GLU A 194 10.56 -9.38 14.24
C GLU A 194 11.75 -9.94 13.45
N LEU A 195 11.72 -11.25 13.10
CA LEU A 195 12.74 -11.90 12.28
C LEU A 195 12.52 -11.57 10.81
N LEU A 196 13.10 -10.44 10.37
CA LEU A 196 13.11 -10.06 8.97
C LEU A 196 14.27 -10.73 8.24
N VAL A 197 13.96 -11.57 7.26
CA VAL A 197 14.96 -12.19 6.39
C VAL A 197 15.45 -11.15 5.37
N PRO A 198 16.77 -10.89 5.27
CA PRO A 198 17.34 -10.04 4.24
C PRO A 198 17.16 -10.65 2.86
N THR A 199 16.10 -10.23 2.20
CA THR A 199 15.85 -10.46 0.78
C THR A 199 16.08 -9.18 -0.01
N ILE A 200 16.22 -9.31 -1.33
CA ILE A 200 16.30 -8.17 -2.26
C ILE A 200 15.13 -7.21 -2.04
N ASN A 201 13.92 -7.74 -1.83
CA ASN A 201 12.71 -6.94 -1.68
C ASN A 201 12.68 -6.19 -0.34
N THR A 202 13.09 -6.82 0.77
CA THR A 202 13.14 -6.15 2.08
C THR A 202 14.20 -5.05 2.12
N ILE A 203 15.32 -5.22 1.41
CA ILE A 203 16.37 -4.18 1.29
C ILE A 203 15.88 -3.03 0.41
N ARG A 204 15.22 -3.34 -0.72
CA ARG A 204 14.59 -2.36 -1.61
C ARG A 204 13.57 -1.47 -0.89
N LEU A 205 12.76 -2.06 -0.03
CA LEU A 205 11.78 -1.35 0.81
C LEU A 205 12.43 -0.54 1.94
N GLY A 206 13.72 -0.76 2.20
CA GLY A 206 14.47 -0.08 3.24
C GLY A 206 14.15 -0.55 4.65
N ILE A 207 13.86 -1.84 4.81
CA ILE A 207 13.46 -2.44 6.08
C ILE A 207 14.70 -2.95 6.87
N ILE A 208 15.88 -3.04 6.25
CA ILE A 208 17.06 -3.69 6.84
C ILE A 208 18.30 -2.79 6.74
N LYS A 209 18.98 -2.57 7.88
CA LYS A 209 20.28 -1.89 7.96
C LYS A 209 21.35 -2.71 7.26
N THR A 210 22.12 -2.11 6.35
CA THR A 210 23.22 -2.80 5.66
C THR A 210 24.59 -2.54 6.32
N LYS A 211 25.58 -3.38 5.98
CA LYS A 211 26.88 -3.53 6.66
C LYS A 211 27.75 -2.26 6.75
N ASN A 212 27.44 -1.21 5.98
CA ASN A 212 28.30 -0.05 5.79
C ASN A 212 27.75 1.24 6.44
N ASN A 213 26.83 1.17 7.41
CA ASN A 213 26.07 2.34 7.88
C ASN A 213 25.37 3.09 6.73
N ILE A 214 25.06 2.37 5.65
CA ILE A 214 24.28 2.93 4.55
C ILE A 214 22.83 2.71 4.97
N ASP A 215 22.21 3.79 5.43
CA ASP A 215 20.79 3.90 5.73
C ASP A 215 20.00 3.72 4.43
N LEU A 216 19.91 2.49 3.94
CA LEU A 216 19.04 2.09 2.84
C LEU A 216 17.56 2.09 3.23
N GLU A 217 17.20 2.68 4.37
CA GLU A 217 15.86 3.14 4.73
C GLU A 217 15.39 4.24 3.75
N TRP A 218 15.55 4.08 2.44
CA TRP A 218 15.37 5.19 1.51
C TRP A 218 13.89 5.35 1.15
N LEU A 219 13.18 4.28 0.74
CA LEU A 219 11.80 4.40 0.26
C LEU A 219 10.81 4.72 1.40
N ILE A 220 10.77 3.88 2.43
CA ILE A 220 9.79 4.04 3.53
C ILE A 220 10.10 5.27 4.38
N LYS A 221 11.36 5.55 4.72
CA LYS A 221 11.73 6.76 5.48
C LYS A 221 11.49 8.03 4.67
N SER A 222 11.78 8.06 3.37
CA SER A 222 11.45 9.21 2.52
C SER A 222 9.95 9.52 2.58
N MET A 223 9.11 8.49 2.49
CA MET A 223 7.66 8.66 2.59
C MET A 223 7.20 9.05 4.00
N ILE A 224 7.85 8.55 5.05
CA ILE A 224 7.61 8.96 6.44
C ILE A 224 8.00 10.43 6.67
N ILE A 225 9.16 10.87 6.15
CA ILE A 225 9.66 12.25 6.26
C ILE A 225 8.67 13.24 5.65
N ILE A 226 8.00 12.84 4.56
CA ILE A 226 7.06 13.71 3.84
C ILE A 226 5.62 13.50 4.33
N HIS A 227 5.41 12.64 5.34
CA HIS A 227 4.11 12.31 5.91
C HIS A 227 3.08 11.86 4.86
N GLN A 228 3.52 11.14 3.82
CA GLN A 228 2.63 10.63 2.78
C GLN A 228 2.29 9.15 3.02
N PRO A 229 1.00 8.76 2.93
CA PRO A 229 0.60 7.37 3.08
C PRO A 229 1.05 6.53 1.88
N VAL A 230 1.51 5.30 2.16
CA VAL A 230 2.03 4.36 1.16
C VAL A 230 1.10 3.16 1.05
N LEU A 231 0.74 2.78 -0.18
CA LEU A 231 -0.03 1.57 -0.45
C LEU A 231 0.89 0.47 -1.00
N PHE A 232 1.05 -0.61 -0.24
CA PHE A 232 1.73 -1.82 -0.73
C PHE A 232 0.74 -2.71 -1.46
N VAL A 233 0.93 -2.86 -2.78
CA VAL A 233 0.16 -3.81 -3.60
C VAL A 233 1.00 -5.07 -3.79
N GLY A 234 0.62 -6.12 -3.09
CA GLY A 234 1.21 -7.45 -3.22
C GLY A 234 0.22 -8.44 -3.80
N ASN A 235 0.74 -9.53 -4.36
CA ASN A 235 -0.11 -10.66 -4.69
C ASN A 235 -0.49 -11.39 -3.41
N THR A 236 -1.76 -11.30 -3.01
CA THR A 236 -2.37 -12.36 -2.20
C THR A 236 -2.33 -13.65 -3.03
N GLY A 237 -2.16 -14.81 -2.39
CA GLY A 237 -1.94 -16.09 -3.08
C GLY A 237 -2.82 -16.24 -4.33
N SER A 238 -2.20 -16.50 -5.48
CA SER A 238 -2.76 -16.35 -6.86
C SER A 238 -4.18 -16.86 -7.07
N LYS A 239 -4.59 -17.92 -6.35
CA LYS A 239 -5.92 -18.53 -6.44
C LYS A 239 -7.05 -17.69 -5.82
N ILE A 240 -6.76 -16.79 -4.88
CA ILE A 240 -7.77 -15.93 -4.24
C ILE A 240 -8.09 -14.73 -5.15
N GLN A 241 -7.13 -14.24 -5.93
CA GLN A 241 -7.37 -13.13 -6.85
C GLN A 241 -8.39 -13.49 -7.94
N GLU A 242 -8.35 -14.74 -8.43
CA GLU A 242 -9.28 -15.24 -9.45
C GLU A 242 -10.75 -15.26 -8.98
N ILE A 243 -11.00 -15.37 -7.67
CA ILE A 243 -12.36 -15.43 -7.12
C ILE A 243 -12.93 -14.06 -6.74
N ILE A 244 -12.10 -13.00 -6.67
CA ILE A 244 -12.54 -11.66 -6.24
C ILE A 244 -13.67 -11.10 -7.13
N PRO A 245 -13.60 -11.16 -8.48
CA PRO A 245 -14.67 -10.66 -9.33
C PRO A 245 -16.00 -11.37 -9.06
N ASN A 246 -15.95 -12.68 -8.77
CA ASN A 246 -17.11 -13.48 -8.45
C ASN A 246 -17.70 -13.08 -7.08
N ILE A 247 -16.86 -12.85 -6.07
CA ILE A 247 -17.31 -12.37 -4.75
C ILE A 247 -18.03 -11.03 -4.86
N ILE A 248 -17.51 -10.09 -5.65
CA ILE A 248 -18.16 -8.80 -5.88
C ILE A 248 -19.52 -9.01 -6.54
N LYS A 249 -19.58 -9.85 -7.60
CA LYS A 249 -20.83 -10.20 -8.28
C LYS A 249 -21.86 -10.80 -7.31
N TYR A 250 -21.46 -11.75 -6.47
CA TYR A 250 -22.36 -12.38 -5.50
C TYR A 250 -22.85 -11.40 -4.44
N THR A 251 -21.97 -10.52 -3.97
CA THR A 251 -22.32 -9.47 -2.99
C THR A 251 -23.36 -8.51 -3.56
N LEU A 252 -23.21 -8.12 -4.84
CA LEU A 252 -24.19 -7.27 -5.52
C LEU A 252 -25.52 -8.00 -5.75
N GLN A 253 -25.51 -9.28 -6.11
CA GLN A 253 -26.74 -10.08 -6.22
C GLN A 253 -27.50 -10.16 -4.89
N ILE A 254 -26.81 -10.47 -3.79
CA ILE A 254 -27.40 -10.44 -2.43
C ILE A 254 -28.01 -9.06 -2.16
N TYR A 255 -27.26 -7.99 -2.44
CA TYR A 255 -27.70 -6.63 -2.18
C TYR A 255 -28.94 -6.23 -3.00
N GLU A 256 -28.98 -6.59 -4.28
CA GLU A 256 -30.14 -6.35 -5.15
C GLU A 256 -31.38 -7.09 -4.67
N ASP A 257 -31.23 -8.36 -4.26
CA ASP A 257 -32.33 -9.15 -3.69
C ASP A 257 -32.80 -8.56 -2.36
N ILE A 258 -31.88 -8.07 -1.53
CA ILE A 258 -32.22 -7.40 -0.27
C ILE A 258 -33.04 -6.14 -0.52
N LEU A 259 -32.61 -5.28 -1.45
CA LEU A 259 -33.32 -4.05 -1.79
C LEU A 259 -34.74 -4.31 -2.30
N ARG A 260 -34.96 -5.45 -2.98
CA ARG A 260 -36.27 -5.83 -3.51
C ARG A 260 -37.20 -6.39 -2.42
N LEU A 261 -36.66 -7.19 -1.51
CA LEU A 261 -37.45 -7.96 -0.54
C LEU A 261 -37.63 -7.26 0.80
N PHE A 262 -36.64 -6.49 1.25
CA PHE A 262 -36.61 -5.84 2.57
C PHE A 262 -36.82 -4.32 2.44
N LEU A 263 -38.04 -3.93 2.07
CA LEU A 263 -38.42 -2.52 1.93
C LEU A 263 -38.66 -1.87 3.30
N PRO A 264 -38.30 -0.60 3.48
CA PRO A 264 -38.59 0.14 4.70
C PRO A 264 -40.10 0.35 4.84
N THR A 265 -40.64 -0.06 5.98
CA THR A 265 -42.04 0.19 6.37
C THR A 265 -42.08 1.00 7.65
N PRO A 266 -43.23 1.57 8.06
CA PRO A 266 -43.33 2.30 9.33
C PRO A 266 -42.89 1.47 10.56
N THR A 267 -43.06 0.15 10.53
CA THR A 267 -42.62 -0.77 11.59
C THR A 267 -41.18 -1.25 11.42
N LYS A 268 -40.63 -1.20 10.19
CA LYS A 268 -39.26 -1.62 9.84
C LYS A 268 -38.48 -0.48 9.19
N PHE A 269 -38.55 0.72 9.80
CA PHE A 269 -37.95 1.93 9.25
C PHE A 269 -36.42 1.89 9.16
N TYR A 270 -35.78 0.96 9.88
CA TYR A 270 -34.34 0.73 9.91
C TYR A 270 -33.84 -0.16 8.75
N TYR A 271 -34.73 -0.65 7.87
CA TYR A 271 -34.38 -1.39 6.65
C TYR A 271 -33.95 -0.45 5.53
N ILE A 272 -32.95 0.39 5.84
CA ILE A 272 -32.35 1.32 4.89
C ILE A 272 -31.00 0.74 4.48
N PHE A 273 -30.95 0.25 3.25
CA PHE A 273 -29.75 -0.29 2.63
C PHE A 273 -29.21 0.69 1.60
N SER A 274 -27.89 0.82 1.55
CA SER A 274 -27.19 1.70 0.62
C SER A 274 -25.94 1.02 0.08
N LEU A 275 -25.33 1.60 -0.95
CA LEU A 275 -24.05 1.12 -1.50
C LEU A 275 -22.89 1.12 -0.47
N ARG A 276 -23.08 1.76 0.69
CA ARG A 276 -22.14 1.69 1.82
C ARG A 276 -22.09 0.30 2.44
N ASP A 277 -23.17 -0.48 2.39
CA ASP A 277 -23.25 -1.81 2.99
C ASP A 277 -22.36 -2.84 2.26
N PRO A 278 -22.48 -3.03 0.94
CA PRO A 278 -21.51 -3.86 0.21
C PRO A 278 -20.08 -3.31 0.28
N SER A 279 -19.90 -1.99 0.40
CA SER A 279 -18.58 -1.40 0.61
C SER A 279 -17.95 -1.79 1.96
N ARG A 280 -18.75 -1.90 3.03
CA ARG A 280 -18.31 -2.38 4.35
C ARG A 280 -17.92 -3.87 4.31
N ILE A 281 -18.62 -4.69 3.53
CA ILE A 281 -18.25 -6.10 3.32
C ILE A 281 -16.86 -6.17 2.68
N ILE A 282 -16.64 -5.44 1.58
CA ILE A 282 -15.35 -5.42 0.88
C ILE A 282 -14.25 -4.85 1.78
N GLN A 283 -14.51 -3.76 2.50
CA GLN A 283 -13.56 -3.17 3.44
C GLN A 283 -13.12 -4.17 4.51
N SER A 284 -14.07 -4.95 5.05
CA SER A 284 -13.78 -5.95 6.09
C SER A 284 -12.95 -7.11 5.51
N LEU A 285 -13.22 -7.54 4.27
CA LEU A 285 -12.38 -8.52 3.58
C LEU A 285 -10.95 -8.02 3.35
N LEU A 286 -10.75 -6.73 3.08
CA LEU A 286 -9.42 -6.13 2.88
C LEU A 286 -8.60 -6.05 4.18
N GLN A 287 -9.24 -6.09 5.34
CA GLN A 287 -8.57 -6.09 6.64
C GLN A 287 -8.07 -7.49 7.06
N THR A 288 -8.34 -8.52 6.25
CA THR A 288 -7.93 -9.89 6.55
C THR A 288 -6.45 -10.14 6.26
N ALA A 289 -5.78 -10.90 7.14
CA ALA A 289 -4.37 -11.23 6.97
C ALA A 289 -4.18 -12.37 5.94
N PRO A 290 -3.39 -12.18 4.87
CA PRO A 290 -3.23 -13.17 3.80
C PRO A 290 -2.59 -14.48 4.27
N GLU A 291 -1.79 -14.43 5.34
CA GLU A 291 -1.15 -15.61 5.96
C GLU A 291 -2.17 -16.60 6.54
N ARG A 292 -3.28 -16.09 7.08
CA ARG A 292 -4.31 -16.87 7.77
C ARG A 292 -5.39 -17.37 6.82
N PHE A 293 -5.69 -16.55 5.81
CA PHE A 293 -6.72 -16.80 4.80
C PHE A 293 -6.13 -17.19 3.45
N ASN A 294 -5.22 -18.16 3.47
CA ASN A 294 -4.49 -18.65 2.31
C ASN A 294 -5.28 -19.63 1.42
N THR A 295 -6.52 -19.98 1.77
CA THR A 295 -7.35 -20.92 1.00
C THR A 295 -8.69 -20.30 0.61
N ILE A 296 -9.16 -20.64 -0.60
CA ILE A 296 -10.44 -20.20 -1.16
C ILE A 296 -11.59 -20.45 -0.16
N LYS A 297 -11.67 -21.67 0.39
CA LYS A 297 -12.72 -22.06 1.35
C LYS A 297 -12.76 -21.17 2.59
N ARG A 298 -11.60 -20.77 3.14
CA ARG A 298 -11.52 -19.90 4.32
C ARG A 298 -11.94 -18.47 3.97
N PHE A 299 -11.50 -17.98 2.82
CA PHE A 299 -11.83 -16.65 2.35
C PHE A 299 -13.33 -16.49 2.06
N LEU A 300 -13.94 -17.48 1.39
CA LEU A 300 -15.39 -17.52 1.14
C LEU A 300 -16.20 -17.59 2.45
N ARG A 301 -15.67 -18.25 3.49
CA ARG A 301 -16.34 -18.33 4.80
C ARG A 301 -16.36 -16.99 5.54
N ILE A 302 -15.30 -16.18 5.45
CA ILE A 302 -15.31 -14.81 5.98
C ILE A 302 -16.30 -13.96 5.20
N TRP A 303 -16.29 -14.04 3.87
CA TRP A 303 -17.22 -13.29 3.04
C TRP A 303 -18.67 -13.56 3.45
N LEU A 304 -19.03 -14.84 3.63
CA LEU A 304 -20.35 -15.22 4.12
C LEU A 304 -20.63 -14.64 5.52
N HIS A 305 -19.67 -14.69 6.43
CA HIS A 305 -19.80 -14.08 7.76
C HIS A 305 -20.09 -12.57 7.68
N GLU A 306 -19.35 -11.82 6.86
CA GLU A 306 -19.55 -10.38 6.71
C GLU A 306 -20.91 -10.05 6.08
N CYS A 307 -21.37 -10.86 5.11
CA CYS A 307 -22.72 -10.73 4.56
C CYS A 307 -23.78 -10.89 5.66
N ILE A 308 -23.64 -11.92 6.51
CA ILE A 308 -24.57 -12.14 7.63
C ILE A 308 -24.50 -10.95 8.61
N ARG A 309 -23.31 -10.53 9.03
CA ARG A 309 -23.15 -9.44 10.01
C ARG A 309 -23.68 -8.09 9.53
N ILE A 310 -23.52 -7.77 8.24
CA ILE A 310 -23.89 -6.45 7.70
C ILE A 310 -25.38 -6.37 7.36
N PHE A 311 -25.96 -7.47 6.90
CA PHE A 311 -27.36 -7.53 6.47
C PHE A 311 -28.26 -8.16 7.54
N SER A 312 -27.96 -9.40 7.95
CA SER A 312 -28.82 -10.21 8.84
C SER A 312 -28.98 -9.61 10.22
N ASP A 313 -27.92 -9.02 10.80
CA ASP A 313 -27.96 -8.41 12.15
C ASP A 313 -28.98 -7.25 12.26
N ARG A 314 -29.54 -6.76 11.14
CA ARG A 314 -30.60 -5.75 11.14
C ARG A 314 -32.00 -6.34 11.24
N PHE A 315 -32.16 -7.63 10.99
CA PHE A 315 -33.46 -8.29 10.96
C PHE A 315 -33.87 -8.71 12.36
N ASN A 316 -35.02 -8.23 12.81
CA ASN A 316 -35.55 -8.55 14.14
C ASN A 316 -36.53 -9.73 14.12
N ASP A 317 -37.09 -10.06 12.96
CA ASP A 317 -38.06 -11.13 12.79
C ASP A 317 -37.38 -12.42 12.31
N ILE A 318 -37.68 -13.55 12.96
CA ILE A 318 -37.20 -14.89 12.57
C ILE A 318 -37.50 -15.18 11.08
N LYS A 319 -38.68 -14.75 10.61
CA LYS A 319 -39.11 -14.92 9.21
C LYS A 319 -38.20 -14.18 8.21
N ASP A 320 -37.71 -12.99 8.59
CA ASP A 320 -36.83 -12.21 7.73
C ASP A 320 -35.43 -12.85 7.67
N ASN A 321 -34.95 -13.39 8.80
CA ASN A 321 -33.71 -14.17 8.85
C ASN A 321 -33.82 -15.47 8.04
N GLU A 322 -34.94 -16.18 8.08
CA GLU A 322 -35.22 -17.33 7.22
C GLU A 322 -35.23 -16.96 5.72
N LEU A 323 -35.83 -15.81 5.38
CA LEU A 323 -35.85 -15.30 4.01
C LEU A 323 -34.43 -14.97 3.53
N PHE A 324 -33.64 -14.27 4.34
CA PHE A 324 -32.24 -13.96 4.03
C PHE A 324 -31.39 -15.24 3.87
N ASN A 325 -31.57 -16.21 4.75
CA ASN A 325 -30.93 -17.52 4.63
C ASN A 325 -31.28 -18.20 3.30
N THR A 326 -32.53 -18.06 2.84
CA THR A 326 -32.98 -18.60 1.54
C THR A 326 -32.27 -17.89 0.37
N ILE A 327 -32.12 -16.56 0.41
CA ILE A 327 -31.36 -15.79 -0.60
C ILE A 327 -29.91 -16.30 -0.68
N VAL A 328 -29.26 -16.45 0.47
CA VAL A 328 -27.88 -16.94 0.56
C VAL A 328 -27.75 -18.37 0.03
N GLN A 329 -28.68 -19.27 0.39
CA GLN A 329 -28.71 -20.65 -0.12
C GLN A 329 -28.86 -20.67 -1.65
N ASN A 330 -29.78 -19.88 -2.20
CA ASN A 330 -30.00 -19.79 -3.64
C ASN A 330 -28.73 -19.35 -4.37
N ILE A 331 -28.02 -18.36 -3.85
CA ILE A 331 -26.76 -17.89 -4.45
C ILE A 331 -25.67 -18.96 -4.36
N ILE A 332 -25.61 -19.73 -3.28
CA ILE A 332 -24.64 -20.83 -3.15
C ILE A 332 -24.96 -21.97 -4.11
N ASP A 333 -26.24 -22.33 -4.25
CA ASP A 333 -26.68 -23.46 -5.08
C ASP A 333 -26.60 -23.15 -6.58
N ASN A 334 -26.81 -21.88 -6.97
CA ASN A 334 -26.70 -21.42 -8.35
C ASN A 334 -25.26 -21.25 -8.86
N ASN A 335 -24.26 -21.25 -7.96
CA ASN A 335 -22.87 -21.01 -8.30
C ASN A 335 -22.00 -22.23 -8.02
N SER A 336 -21.43 -22.82 -9.08
CA SER A 336 -20.63 -24.07 -9.00
C SER A 336 -19.47 -24.00 -8.00
N LEU A 337 -18.77 -22.86 -7.92
CA LEU A 337 -17.67 -22.64 -6.97
C LEU A 337 -18.15 -22.68 -5.50
N LEU A 338 -19.25 -22.00 -5.19
CA LEU A 338 -19.81 -21.95 -3.83
C LEU A 338 -20.38 -23.32 -3.44
N LYS A 339 -21.10 -23.96 -4.37
CA LYS A 339 -21.70 -25.28 -4.19
C LYS A 339 -20.68 -26.34 -3.78
N SER A 340 -19.47 -26.32 -4.37
CA SER A 340 -18.39 -27.24 -4.02
C SER A 340 -17.90 -27.11 -2.56
N HIS A 341 -18.13 -25.97 -1.92
CA HIS A 341 -17.69 -25.67 -0.55
C HIS A 341 -18.85 -25.54 0.46
N ARG A 342 -20.09 -25.85 0.05
CA ARG A 342 -21.32 -25.63 0.84
C ARG A 342 -21.21 -26.12 2.29
N ASN A 343 -20.77 -27.36 2.49
CA ASN A 343 -20.66 -27.97 3.83
C ASN A 343 -19.67 -27.21 4.74
N TYR A 344 -18.61 -26.63 4.17
CA TYR A 344 -17.64 -25.87 4.94
C TYR A 344 -18.14 -24.47 5.29
N LEU A 345 -18.91 -23.84 4.41
CA LEU A 345 -19.47 -22.50 4.58
C LEU A 345 -20.53 -22.46 5.68
N PHE A 346 -21.43 -23.45 5.71
CA PHE A 346 -22.54 -23.52 6.68
C PHE A 346 -22.18 -24.21 8.00
N ARG A 347 -20.94 -24.65 8.21
CA ARG A 347 -20.52 -25.27 9.47
C ARG A 347 -20.61 -24.24 10.60
N LYS A 348 -21.61 -24.36 11.46
CA LYS A 348 -21.75 -23.58 12.70
C LYS A 348 -20.64 -23.98 13.70
N PRO A 349 -20.12 -23.05 14.52
CA PRO A 349 -20.36 -21.60 14.50
C PRO A 349 -19.67 -20.86 13.34
N ILE A 350 -20.29 -19.78 12.85
CA ILE A 350 -19.66 -18.82 11.94
C ILE A 350 -19.24 -17.60 12.76
N LEU A 351 -18.12 -17.72 13.48
CA LEU A 351 -17.64 -16.69 14.41
C LEU A 351 -16.24 -16.23 14.03
N PHE A 352 -16.12 -14.93 13.76
CA PHE A 352 -14.84 -14.24 13.54
C PHE A 352 -14.68 -13.06 14.51
N PRO A 353 -14.68 -13.29 15.83
CA PRO A 353 -14.65 -12.19 16.77
C PRO A 353 -13.21 -11.74 17.10
N ASP A 354 -13.11 -10.47 17.50
CA ASP A 354 -11.87 -9.81 17.91
C ASP A 354 -11.54 -10.00 19.41
N TYR A 355 -12.20 -10.94 20.10
CA TYR A 355 -12.18 -11.00 21.57
C TYR A 355 -10.78 -11.25 22.18
N ARG A 356 -9.87 -11.91 21.47
CA ARG A 356 -8.52 -12.22 21.98
C ARG A 356 -7.64 -10.99 22.08
N THR A 357 -7.77 -10.07 21.13
CA THR A 357 -6.94 -8.87 21.02
C THR A 357 -7.41 -7.74 21.95
N ILE A 358 -8.65 -7.80 22.47
CA ILE A 358 -9.20 -6.80 23.41
C ILE A 358 -8.35 -6.68 24.68
N LEU A 359 -7.73 -7.77 25.12
CA LEU A 359 -6.94 -7.81 26.35
C LEU A 359 -5.51 -7.24 26.18
N GLN A 360 -5.06 -7.06 24.94
CA GLN A 360 -3.72 -6.61 24.59
C GLN A 360 -3.84 -5.24 23.90
N ASN A 361 -3.76 -4.16 24.69
CA ASN A 361 -4.01 -2.78 24.23
C ASN A 361 -3.12 -2.31 23.05
N ASP A 362 -2.03 -3.02 22.74
CA ASP A 362 -1.02 -2.61 21.76
C ASP A 362 -0.87 -3.57 20.56
N GLU A 363 -1.66 -4.64 20.45
CA GLU A 363 -1.58 -5.57 19.32
C GLU A 363 -2.61 -5.24 18.23
N ALA A 364 -2.18 -5.34 16.96
CA ALA A 364 -3.05 -5.09 15.81
C ALA A 364 -4.22 -6.10 15.79
N LYS A 365 -5.45 -5.60 15.60
CA LYS A 365 -6.68 -6.40 15.57
C LYS A 365 -6.56 -7.62 14.64
N ILE A 366 -6.75 -8.82 15.16
CA ILE A 366 -6.55 -10.06 14.41
C ILE A 366 -7.91 -10.68 14.07
N TYR A 367 -8.26 -10.68 12.78
CA TYR A 367 -9.44 -11.39 12.28
C TYR A 367 -9.15 -12.90 12.19
N GLU A 368 -9.68 -13.70 13.13
CA GLU A 368 -9.51 -15.16 13.14
C GLU A 368 -10.83 -15.90 13.34
N ALA A 369 -10.99 -17.03 12.64
CA ALA A 369 -12.14 -17.91 12.82
C ALA A 369 -12.03 -18.68 14.16
N LEU A 370 -13.00 -18.51 15.04
CA LEU A 370 -13.15 -19.35 16.23
C LEU A 370 -13.97 -20.59 15.88
N GLN A 371 -13.44 -21.77 16.22
CA GLN A 371 -14.06 -23.03 15.85
C GLN A 371 -15.14 -23.49 16.83
N ASP A 372 -15.03 -23.10 18.12
CA ASP A 372 -15.87 -23.64 19.20
C ASP A 372 -16.40 -22.56 20.15
N TYR A 373 -17.66 -22.71 20.57
CA TYR A 373 -18.29 -21.85 21.59
C TYR A 373 -17.63 -21.97 22.96
N HIS A 374 -17.08 -23.13 23.31
CA HIS A 374 -16.33 -23.30 24.57
C HIS A 374 -15.07 -22.45 24.63
N ALA A 375 -14.36 -22.29 23.51
CA ALA A 375 -13.18 -21.43 23.45
C ALA A 375 -13.55 -19.97 23.64
N ILE A 376 -14.74 -19.55 23.17
CA ILE A 376 -15.27 -18.20 23.34
C ILE A 376 -15.62 -17.94 24.81
N LYS A 377 -16.30 -18.89 25.46
CA LYS A 377 -16.64 -18.81 26.88
C LYS A 377 -15.42 -18.49 27.73
N SER A 378 -14.35 -19.25 27.54
CA SER A 378 -13.08 -19.05 28.26
C SER A 378 -12.50 -17.64 28.08
N ILE A 379 -12.54 -17.10 26.85
CA ILE A 379 -12.05 -15.75 26.56
C ILE A 379 -12.93 -14.68 27.24
N PHE A 380 -14.26 -14.84 27.20
CA PHE A 380 -15.16 -13.91 27.87
C PHE A 380 -15.03 -13.94 29.38
N ASP A 381 -14.87 -15.14 29.97
CA ASP A 381 -14.64 -15.29 31.41
C ASP A 381 -13.36 -14.55 31.83
N GLU A 382 -12.29 -14.62 31.03
CA GLU A 382 -11.05 -13.86 31.27
C GLU A 382 -11.25 -12.34 31.13
N ILE A 383 -11.98 -11.89 30.11
CA ILE A 383 -12.32 -10.47 29.91
C ILE A 383 -13.14 -9.93 31.08
N ILE A 384 -14.13 -10.69 31.55
CA ILE A 384 -14.98 -10.32 32.69
C ILE A 384 -14.14 -10.22 33.96
N LEU A 385 -13.23 -11.18 34.18
CA LEU A 385 -12.35 -11.16 35.35
C LEU A 385 -11.46 -9.90 35.36
N LYS A 386 -10.82 -9.57 34.23
CA LYS A 386 -10.04 -8.33 34.09
C LYS A 386 -10.88 -7.06 34.21
N TYR A 387 -12.12 -7.08 33.72
CA TYR A 387 -13.04 -5.96 33.87
C TYR A 387 -13.41 -5.75 35.35
N LYS A 388 -13.73 -6.84 36.06
CA LYS A 388 -14.01 -6.84 37.50
C LYS A 388 -12.81 -6.30 38.30
N ASP A 389 -11.60 -6.71 37.95
CA ASP A 389 -10.37 -6.21 38.59
C ASP A 389 -10.15 -4.70 38.38
N LYS A 390 -10.51 -4.17 37.21
CA LYS A 390 -10.24 -2.77 36.85
C LYS A 390 -11.32 -1.78 37.27
N TYR A 391 -12.59 -2.18 37.21
CA TYR A 391 -13.74 -1.28 37.40
C TYR A 391 -14.70 -1.70 38.53
N GLY A 392 -14.41 -2.81 39.23
CA GLY A 392 -15.21 -3.30 40.36
C GLY A 392 -16.33 -4.28 39.99
N TYR A 393 -17.06 -4.73 41.00
CA TYR A 393 -18.11 -5.76 40.88
C TYR A 393 -19.39 -5.20 40.25
N ILE A 394 -19.46 -5.26 38.93
CA ILE A 394 -20.74 -5.41 38.24
C ILE A 394 -20.88 -6.91 37.95
N ASP A 395 -21.92 -7.55 38.49
CA ASP A 395 -22.25 -8.94 38.13
C ASP A 395 -22.87 -8.98 36.73
N ILE A 396 -22.00 -8.84 35.73
CA ILE A 396 -22.35 -9.01 34.33
C ILE A 396 -22.42 -10.52 34.07
N VAL A 397 -23.65 -11.06 34.10
CA VAL A 397 -23.93 -12.42 33.65
C VAL A 397 -24.32 -12.35 32.18
N PHE A 398 -23.47 -12.84 31.28
CA PHE A 398 -23.83 -13.00 29.87
C PHE A 398 -24.73 -14.24 29.72
N PRO A 399 -26.02 -14.09 29.35
CA PRO A 399 -26.94 -15.23 29.22
C PRO A 399 -26.59 -16.18 28.07
N LEU A 400 -25.72 -15.74 27.14
CA LEU A 400 -25.23 -16.46 25.96
C LEU A 400 -24.58 -17.83 26.23
N LEU A 401 -24.45 -18.23 27.50
CA LEU A 401 -23.66 -19.37 27.97
C LEU A 401 -24.44 -20.31 28.92
N LYS A 402 -25.76 -20.13 29.07
CA LYS A 402 -26.60 -21.16 29.72
C LYS A 402 -26.90 -22.27 28.73
N GLU A 403 -26.59 -23.49 29.15
CA GLU A 403 -26.74 -24.73 28.39
C GLU A 403 -28.09 -24.79 27.66
N GLY A 404 -28.06 -24.93 26.34
CA GLY A 404 -29.23 -25.30 25.53
C GLY A 404 -29.80 -24.23 24.58
N SER A 405 -29.48 -22.94 24.72
CA SER A 405 -30.10 -21.87 23.90
C SER A 405 -29.31 -21.50 22.62
N TYR A 406 -28.52 -22.42 22.05
CA TYR A 406 -27.76 -22.16 20.82
C TYR A 406 -28.56 -22.36 19.53
N ALA A 407 -29.84 -22.75 19.64
CA ALA A 407 -30.71 -23.02 18.50
C ALA A 407 -31.63 -21.86 18.09
N GLU A 408 -31.86 -20.86 18.95
CA GLU A 408 -33.01 -19.95 18.78
C GLU A 408 -32.69 -18.45 18.75
N MET A 409 -31.43 -18.03 18.88
CA MET A 409 -31.05 -16.65 18.58
C MET A 409 -30.53 -16.57 17.14
N SER A 410 -31.47 -16.70 16.20
CA SER A 410 -31.37 -16.25 14.82
C SER A 410 -32.46 -15.22 14.55
#